data_AF-A0A086AH96-F1
#
_entry.id   AF-A0A086AH96-F1
#
_cell.length_a   1.000
_cell.length_b   1.000
_cell.length_c   1.000
_cell.angle_alpha   90.00
_cell.angle_beta   90.00
_cell.angle_gamma   90.00
#
_symmetry.space_group_name_H-M   'P 1'
#
loop_
_entity.id
_entity.type
_entity.pdbx_description
1 polymer ?
#
loop_
_entity_poly.entity_id
_entity_poly.type
_entity_poly.pdbx_seq_one_letter_code
_entity_poly.pdbx_strand_id
1 'polypeptide(L)'
;MKLQIRILIYSILFFTYSFSTSFLLTLGEKLKDHRFITLGCGFLLINLIFSFRVLKWTPLLNIVCSVVIASLALFLSLKFGDLHLFSKYDPYGIKTALMTYTFLSILFWEIVYQIKSRKQLK
;
A
#
# COMPACT_ATOMS: atom_id res chain seq x y z
N MET A 1 16.64 2.60 -12.30
CA MET A 1 15.79 3.76 -12.66
C MET A 1 16.31 5.02 -12.01
N LYS A 2 16.22 6.16 -12.72
CA LYS A 2 16.54 7.49 -12.16
C LYS A 2 15.60 7.81 -10.99
N LEU A 3 16.10 8.55 -9.99
CA LEU A 3 15.35 8.91 -8.77
C LEU A 3 14.03 9.64 -9.09
N GLN A 4 14.05 10.58 -10.02
CA GLN A 4 12.88 11.36 -10.44
C GLN A 4 11.72 10.47 -10.94
N ILE A 5 12.05 9.46 -11.74
CA ILE A 5 11.05 8.52 -12.29
C ILE A 5 10.42 7.69 -11.17
N ARG A 6 11.21 7.30 -10.16
CA ARG A 6 10.72 6.54 -9.01
C ARG A 6 9.77 7.35 -8.16
N ILE A 7 10.12 8.60 -7.87
CA ILE A 7 9.24 9.53 -7.14
C ILE A 7 7.92 9.69 -7.90
N LEU A 8 7.98 9.90 -9.22
CA LEU A 8 6.77 10.02 -10.05
C LEU A 8 5.89 8.75 -9.98
N ILE A 9 6.51 7.57 -10.09
CA ILE A 9 5.83 6.27 -9.97
C ILE A 9 5.16 6.11 -8.59
N TYR A 10 5.84 6.46 -7.50
CA TYR A 10 5.29 6.35 -6.15
C TYR A 10 4.18 7.37 -5.90
N SER A 11 4.28 8.58 -6.46
CA SER A 11 3.19 9.55 -6.45
C SER A 11 1.96 9.03 -7.19
N ILE A 12 2.14 8.38 -8.36
CA ILE A 12 1.02 7.75 -9.07
C ILE A 12 0.39 6.63 -8.23
N LEU A 13 1.21 5.82 -7.56
CA LEU A 13 0.73 4.78 -6.65
C LEU A 13 -0.07 5.38 -5.48
N PHE A 14 0.42 6.48 -4.89
CA PHE A 14 -0.28 7.24 -3.85
C PHE A 14 -1.66 7.72 -4.31
N PHE A 15 -1.74 8.34 -5.50
CA PHE A 15 -3.01 8.79 -6.07
C PHE A 15 -3.95 7.62 -6.38
N THR A 16 -3.41 6.49 -6.83
CA THR A 16 -4.19 5.28 -7.10
C THR A 16 -4.82 4.76 -5.82
N TYR A 17 -4.07 4.65 -4.73
CA TYR A 17 -4.62 4.26 -3.43
C TYR A 17 -5.69 5.24 -2.95
N SER A 18 -5.42 6.54 -3.03
CA SER A 18 -6.34 7.58 -2.58
C SER A 18 -7.68 7.53 -3.34
N PHE A 19 -7.64 7.37 -4.66
CA PHE A 19 -8.84 7.30 -5.49
C PHE A 19 -9.60 5.97 -5.27
N SER A 20 -8.89 4.85 -5.19
CA SER A 20 -9.50 3.54 -4.98
C SER A 20 -10.11 3.37 -3.59
N THR A 21 -9.67 4.13 -2.59
CA THR A 21 -10.14 4.02 -1.20
C THR A 21 -11.65 4.23 -1.08
N SER A 22 -12.20 5.31 -1.66
CA SER A 22 -13.64 5.59 -1.61
C SER A 22 -14.45 4.47 -2.28
N PHE A 23 -13.95 3.95 -3.40
CA PHE A 23 -14.57 2.85 -4.12
C PHE A 23 -14.56 1.55 -3.29
N LEU A 24 -13.42 1.19 -2.71
CA LEU A 24 -13.25 -0.03 -1.91
C LEU A 24 -14.06 0.02 -0.61
N LEU A 25 -14.16 1.17 0.04
CA LEU A 25 -15.01 1.37 1.21
C LEU A 25 -16.49 1.14 0.88
N THR A 26 -16.97 1.75 -0.21
CA THR A 26 -18.35 1.58 -0.68
C THR A 26 -18.63 0.13 -1.07
N LEU A 27 -17.65 -0.56 -1.67
CA LEU A 27 -17.75 -1.97 -2.01
C LEU A 27 -17.86 -2.84 -0.75
N GLY A 28 -17.04 -2.58 0.27
CA GLY A 28 -17.07 -3.30 1.54
C GLY A 28 -18.40 -3.12 2.29
N GLU A 29 -18.97 -1.93 2.25
CA GLU A 29 -20.32 -1.68 2.80
C GLU A 29 -21.40 -2.49 2.08
N LYS A 30 -21.35 -2.57 0.75
CA LYS A 30 -22.31 -3.36 -0.04
C LYS A 30 -22.17 -4.86 0.20
N LEU A 31 -20.96 -5.33 0.43
CA LEU A 31 -20.66 -6.75 0.69
C LEU A 31 -21.02 -7.18 2.12
N LYS A 32 -21.47 -6.26 3.00
CA LYS A 32 -21.68 -6.48 4.44
C LYS A 32 -20.46 -7.10 5.14
N ASP A 33 -19.29 -6.95 4.54
CA ASP A 33 -18.05 -7.55 5.00
C ASP A 33 -17.27 -6.55 5.87
N HIS A 34 -16.26 -7.01 6.58
CA HIS A 34 -15.39 -6.12 7.34
C HIS A 34 -14.68 -5.16 6.36
N ARG A 35 -15.05 -3.87 6.39
CA ARG A 35 -14.52 -2.80 5.52
C ARG A 35 -12.99 -2.83 5.34
N PHE A 36 -12.26 -3.20 6.40
CA PHE A 36 -10.80 -3.30 6.38
C PHE A 36 -10.26 -4.51 5.61
N ILE A 37 -10.99 -5.63 5.56
CA ILE A 37 -10.61 -6.81 4.77
C ILE A 37 -10.75 -6.50 3.27
N THR A 38 -11.86 -5.87 2.88
CA THR A 38 -12.08 -5.43 1.49
C THR A 38 -11.02 -4.41 1.05
N LEU A 39 -10.66 -3.46 1.91
CA LEU A 39 -9.58 -2.51 1.67
C LEU A 39 -8.22 -3.22 1.50
N GLY A 40 -7.88 -4.14 2.40
CA GLY A 40 -6.65 -4.91 2.31
C GLY A 40 -6.52 -5.71 1.02
N CYS A 41 -7.59 -6.40 0.63
CA CYS A 41 -7.63 -7.15 -0.63
C CYS A 41 -7.53 -6.23 -1.85
N GLY A 42 -8.24 -5.10 -1.86
CA GLY A 42 -8.13 -4.10 -2.92
C GLY A 42 -6.72 -3.52 -3.05
N PHE A 43 -6.07 -3.21 -1.94
CA PHE A 43 -4.70 -2.69 -1.95
C PHE A 43 -3.65 -3.74 -2.31
N LEU A 44 -3.90 -5.02 -2.01
CA LEU A 44 -3.11 -6.15 -2.50
C LEU A 44 -3.15 -6.23 -4.04
N LEU A 45 -4.34 -6.10 -4.64
CA LEU A 45 -4.49 -6.08 -6.11
C LEU A 45 -3.72 -4.92 -6.74
N ILE A 46 -3.81 -3.72 -6.14
CA ILE A 46 -3.05 -2.55 -6.61
C ILE A 46 -1.54 -2.82 -6.52
N ASN A 47 -1.05 -3.39 -5.40
CA ASN A 47 0.35 -3.77 -5.24
C ASN A 47 0.82 -4.79 -6.29
N LEU A 48 -0.01 -5.78 -6.59
CA LEU A 48 0.28 -6.76 -7.64
C LEU A 48 0.41 -6.09 -9.00
N ILE A 49 -0.60 -5.32 -9.43
CA ILE A 49 -0.61 -4.60 -10.71
C ILE A 49 0.63 -3.70 -10.81
N PHE A 50 0.97 -2.99 -9.73
CA PHE A 50 2.15 -2.16 -9.64
C PHE A 50 3.43 -2.96 -9.85
N SER A 51 3.61 -4.07 -9.11
CA SER A 51 4.81 -4.91 -9.21
C SER A 51 5.02 -5.47 -10.62
N PHE A 52 3.94 -5.90 -11.29
CA PHE A 52 4.01 -6.47 -12.63
C PHE A 52 4.29 -5.42 -13.70
N ARG A 53 3.63 -4.26 -13.65
CA ARG A 53 3.78 -3.22 -14.68
C ARG A 53 5.06 -2.40 -14.54
N VAL A 54 5.44 -2.08 -13.31
CA VAL A 54 6.51 -1.12 -13.04
C VAL A 54 7.85 -1.80 -12.86
N LEU A 55 7.91 -2.79 -11.96
CA LEU A 55 9.18 -3.37 -11.55
C LEU A 55 9.65 -4.43 -12.56
N LYS A 56 8.72 -5.13 -13.24
CA LYS A 56 9.03 -6.18 -14.23
C LYS A 56 10.01 -7.24 -13.69
N TRP A 57 9.88 -7.60 -12.42
CA TRP A 57 10.71 -8.64 -11.81
C TRP A 57 10.13 -10.02 -12.11
N THR A 58 10.86 -11.06 -11.69
CA THR A 58 10.36 -12.44 -11.76
C THR A 58 8.99 -12.53 -11.08
N PRO A 59 8.00 -13.20 -11.69
CA PRO A 59 6.62 -13.20 -11.23
C PRO A 59 6.48 -13.67 -9.77
N LEU A 60 7.30 -14.64 -9.36
CA LEU A 60 7.28 -15.18 -8.00
C LEU A 60 7.70 -14.14 -6.95
N LEU A 61 8.76 -13.36 -7.21
CA LEU A 61 9.18 -12.26 -6.31
C LEU A 61 8.13 -11.15 -6.23
N ASN A 62 7.49 -10.82 -7.36
CA ASN A 62 6.43 -9.82 -7.41
C ASN A 62 5.25 -10.18 -6.52
N ILE A 63 4.79 -11.44 -6.59
CA ILE A 63 3.68 -11.93 -5.77
C ILE A 63 4.06 -11.91 -4.29
N VAL A 64 5.20 -12.50 -3.92
CA VAL A 64 5.63 -12.58 -2.52
C VAL A 64 5.82 -11.19 -1.92
N CYS A 65 6.53 -10.28 -2.60
CA CYS A 65 6.71 -8.92 -2.11
C CYS A 65 5.38 -8.18 -2.00
N SER A 66 4.46 -8.32 -2.96
CA SER A 66 3.16 -7.65 -2.90
C SER A 66 2.32 -8.12 -1.72
N VAL A 67 2.29 -9.44 -1.47
CA VAL A 67 1.55 -10.04 -0.34
C VAL A 67 2.14 -9.55 0.97
N VAL A 68 3.46 -9.65 1.14
CA VAL A 68 4.17 -9.26 2.36
C VAL A 68 4.02 -7.77 2.65
N ILE A 69 4.20 -6.91 1.64
CA ILE A 69 4.04 -5.45 1.78
C ILE A 69 2.61 -5.11 2.17
N ALA A 70 1.61 -5.68 1.49
CA ALA A 70 0.20 -5.38 1.78
C ALA A 70 -0.20 -5.79 3.20
N SER A 71 0.22 -6.97 3.65
CA SER A 71 -0.11 -7.49 4.97
C SER A 71 0.62 -6.73 6.10
N LEU A 72 1.92 -6.43 5.93
CA LEU A 72 2.66 -5.58 6.88
C LEU A 72 2.10 -4.16 6.95
N ALA A 73 1.85 -3.54 5.79
CA ALA A 73 1.33 -2.18 5.75
C ALA A 73 -0.05 -2.09 6.39
N LEU A 74 -0.93 -3.06 6.15
CA LEU A 74 -2.26 -3.12 6.78
C LEU A 74 -2.18 -3.33 8.28
N PHE A 75 -1.34 -4.27 8.73
CA PHE A 75 -1.15 -4.52 10.16
C PHE A 75 -0.66 -3.28 10.89
N LEU A 76 0.39 -2.62 10.38
CA LEU A 76 0.91 -1.39 10.98
C LEU A 76 -0.15 -0.28 10.92
N SER A 77 -0.86 -0.13 9.81
CA SER A 77 -1.80 0.98 9.68
C SER A 77 -2.99 0.87 10.64
N LEU A 78 -3.48 -0.33 10.90
CA LEU A 78 -4.49 -0.58 11.93
C LEU A 78 -3.97 -0.20 13.32
N LYS A 79 -2.74 -0.60 13.67
CA LYS A 79 -2.13 -0.21 14.94
C LYS A 79 -2.00 1.30 15.08
N PHE A 80 -1.60 2.00 14.02
CA PHE A 80 -1.53 3.46 13.99
C PHE A 80 -2.92 4.13 14.07
N GLY A 81 -3.96 3.51 13.50
CA GLY A 81 -5.34 3.96 13.66
C GLY A 81 -5.82 3.82 15.11
N ASP A 82 -5.54 2.70 15.75
CA ASP A 82 -5.91 2.40 17.14
C ASP A 82 -5.23 3.34 18.15
N LEU A 83 -4.06 3.89 17.81
CA LEU A 83 -3.35 4.89 18.63
C LEU A 83 -4.12 6.22 18.76
N HIS A 84 -5.18 6.44 17.98
CA HIS A 84 -6.05 7.63 18.05
C HIS A 84 -5.29 8.97 18.09
N LEU A 85 -4.14 9.03 17.41
CA LEU A 85 -3.21 10.18 17.45
C LEU A 85 -3.89 11.51 17.07
N PHE A 86 -4.92 11.45 16.23
CA PHE A 86 -5.69 12.60 15.78
C PHE A 86 -7.19 12.45 16.08
N SER A 87 -7.54 12.01 17.29
CA SER A 87 -8.92 11.74 17.72
C SER A 87 -9.91 12.90 17.45
N LYS A 88 -9.46 14.16 17.50
CA LYS A 88 -10.30 15.34 17.16
C LYS A 88 -10.69 15.44 15.68
N TYR A 89 -9.88 14.94 14.76
CA TYR A 89 -10.07 15.07 13.31
C TYR A 89 -10.49 13.75 12.64
N ASP A 90 -10.22 12.62 13.30
CA ASP A 90 -10.53 11.27 12.82
C ASP A 90 -10.97 10.39 14.00
N PRO A 91 -12.22 10.53 14.47
CA PRO A 91 -12.72 9.83 15.66
C PRO A 91 -12.75 8.31 15.50
N TYR A 92 -12.72 7.80 14.27
CA TYR A 92 -12.71 6.37 13.96
C TYR A 92 -11.33 5.85 13.53
N GLY A 93 -10.30 6.70 13.48
CA GLY A 93 -8.94 6.32 13.06
C GLY A 93 -8.79 5.85 11.62
N ILE A 94 -9.87 5.90 10.82
CA ILE A 94 -9.93 5.33 9.46
C ILE A 94 -9.04 6.12 8.51
N LYS A 95 -9.11 7.46 8.54
CA LYS A 95 -8.31 8.32 7.65
C LYS A 95 -6.83 8.20 7.98
N THR A 96 -6.51 8.13 9.26
CA THR A 96 -5.15 7.95 9.79
C THR A 96 -4.58 6.61 9.35
N ALA A 97 -5.34 5.52 9.48
CA ALA A 97 -4.95 4.20 9.01
C ALA A 97 -4.74 4.15 7.48
N LEU A 98 -5.59 4.80 6.69
CA LEU A 98 -5.44 4.84 5.23
C LEU A 98 -4.18 5.62 4.80
N MET A 99 -3.93 6.76 5.43
CA MET A 99 -2.76 7.58 5.15
C MET A 99 -1.48 6.80 5.50
N THR A 100 -1.44 6.19 6.69
CA THR A 100 -0.32 5.37 7.15
C THR A 100 -0.07 4.18 6.23
N TYR A 101 -1.13 3.47 5.79
CA TYR A 101 -1.00 2.36 4.84
C TYR A 101 -0.29 2.82 3.55
N THR A 102 -0.73 3.96 3.01
CA THR A 102 -0.23 4.50 1.75
C THR A 102 1.26 4.85 1.87
N PHE A 103 1.65 5.54 2.94
CA PHE A 103 3.05 5.88 3.21
C PHE A 103 3.93 4.64 3.41
N LEU A 104 3.46 3.67 4.20
CA LEU A 104 4.22 2.44 4.46
C LEU A 104 4.38 1.59 3.19
N SER A 105 3.35 1.49 2.36
CA SER A 105 3.41 0.73 1.10
C SER A 105 4.49 1.30 0.17
N ILE A 106 4.55 2.63 0.03
CA ILE A 106 5.60 3.31 -0.76
C ILE A 106 6.98 3.08 -0.15
N LEU A 107 7.12 3.24 1.17
CA LEU A 107 8.38 3.07 1.88
C LEU A 107 8.91 1.63 1.78
N PHE A 108 8.05 0.63 1.88
CA PHE A 108 8.45 -0.76 1.71
C PHE A 108 8.87 -1.08 0.28
N TRP A 109 8.16 -0.55 -0.73
CA TRP A 109 8.59 -0.69 -2.12
C TRP A 109 9.95 -0.02 -2.40
N GLU A 110 10.20 1.14 -1.78
CA GLU A 110 11.49 1.82 -1.84
C GLU A 110 12.60 0.94 -1.25
N ILE A 111 12.38 0.38 -0.05
CA ILE A 111 13.34 -0.53 0.61
C ILE A 111 13.62 -1.75 -0.27
N VAL A 112 12.58 -2.41 -0.77
CA VAL A 112 12.70 -3.60 -1.61
C VAL A 112 13.47 -3.30 -2.90
N TYR A 113 13.21 -2.15 -3.53
CA TYR A 113 13.96 -1.69 -4.70
C TYR A 113 15.45 -1.45 -4.36
N GLN A 114 15.76 -0.76 -3.27
CA GLN A 114 17.13 -0.45 -2.86
C GLN A 114 17.93 -1.72 -2.54
N ILE A 115 17.33 -2.67 -1.81
CA ILE A 115 17.96 -3.97 -1.49
C ILE A 115 18.31 -4.72 -2.78
N LYS A 116 17.38 -4.77 -3.74
CA LYS A 116 17.63 -5.42 -5.03
C LYS A 116 18.72 -4.71 -5.84
N SER A 117 18.68 -3.37 -5.90
CA SER A 117 19.66 -2.57 -6.63
C SER A 117 21.08 -2.77 -6.10
N ARG A 118 21.24 -2.94 -4.77
CA ARG A 118 22.55 -3.25 -4.18
C ARG A 118 23.02 -4.68 -4.48
N LYS A 119 22.12 -5.66 -4.54
CA LYS A 119 22.45 -7.05 -4.88
C LYS A 119 22.86 -7.24 -6.35
N GLN A 120 22.41 -6.39 -7.25
CA GLN A 120 22.80 -6.43 -8.67
C GLN A 120 24.16 -5.76 -8.95
N LEU A 121 24.68 -4.99 -7.98
CA LEU A 121 25.94 -4.26 -8.07
C LEU A 121 27.12 -5.05 -7.45
N LYS A 122 26.82 -6.18 -6.81
CA LYS A 122 27.77 -7.18 -6.33
C LYS A 122 27.76 -8.36 -7.29
#